data_AF-A0AAP4FR71-F1
#
_entry.id   AF-A0AAP4FR71-F1
#
_cell.length_a   1.000
_cell.length_b   1.000
_cell.length_c   1.000
_cell.angle_alpha   90.00
_cell.angle_beta   90.00
_cell.angle_gamma   90.00
#
_symmetry.space_group_name_H-M   'P 1'
#
loop_
_entity.id
_entity.type
_entity.pdbx_description
1 polymer ?
#
loop_
_entity_poly.entity_id
_entity_poly.type
_entity_poly.pdbx_seq_one_letter_code
_entity_poly.pdbx_strand_id
1 'polypeptide(L)'
;MKIKENDGAIIDVYAIYWIKGKTYFYGLIKEYGLSVFSADKVEVIDPTISGDFIFFEDGIFFKPLIAERILDDLVEGDPETYNCFIEILKMEGRTDSSCH
;
A
#
# COMPACT_ATOMS: atom_id res chain seq x y z
N MET A 1 5.62 -4.59 -5.47
CA MET A 1 6.37 -3.48 -6.09
C MET A 1 7.07 -2.75 -4.98
N LYS A 2 8.31 -2.35 -5.21
CA LYS A 2 9.10 -1.61 -4.23
C LYS A 2 9.66 -0.35 -4.85
N ILE A 3 9.55 0.74 -4.11
CA ILE A 3 10.16 2.02 -4.45
C ILE A 3 11.27 2.32 -3.45
N LYS A 4 12.24 3.11 -3.89
CA LYS A 4 13.34 3.61 -3.08
C LYS A 4 13.27 5.12 -3.03
N GLU A 5 13.27 5.66 -1.81
CA GLU A 5 13.36 7.10 -1.59
C GLU A 5 14.81 7.60 -1.67
N ASN A 6 14.97 8.92 -1.73
CA ASN A 6 16.29 9.56 -1.84
C ASN A 6 17.20 9.25 -0.63
N ASP A 7 16.62 9.06 0.56
CA ASP A 7 17.34 8.66 1.78
C ASP A 7 17.79 7.18 1.77
N GLY A 8 17.36 6.42 0.75
CA GLY A 8 17.70 5.00 0.59
C GLY A 8 16.70 4.03 1.22
N ALA A 9 15.66 4.55 1.89
CA ALA A 9 14.55 3.75 2.41
C ALA A 9 13.84 2.98 1.29
N ILE A 10 13.61 1.69 1.52
CA ILE A 10 12.88 0.80 0.60
C ILE A 10 11.46 0.63 1.11
N ILE A 11 10.49 0.89 0.26
CA ILE A 11 9.08 0.96 0.63
C ILE A 11 8.27 0.05 -0.30
N ASP A 12 7.46 -0.82 0.31
CA ASP A 12 6.51 -1.66 -0.40
C ASP A 12 5.26 -0.85 -0.78
N VAL A 13 4.86 -0.93 -2.05
CA VAL A 13 3.73 -0.19 -2.62
C VAL A 13 2.46 -1.05 -2.63
N TYR A 14 1.38 -0.50 -2.08
CA TYR A 14 0.07 -1.15 -1.94
C TYR A 14 -1.06 -0.46 -2.72
N ALA A 15 -0.81 0.71 -3.30
CA ALA A 15 -1.69 1.24 -4.33
C ALA A 15 -0.95 2.20 -5.26
N ILE A 16 -1.46 2.31 -6.48
CA ILE A 16 -1.03 3.25 -7.50
C ILE A 16 -2.25 4.06 -7.91
N TYR A 17 -2.16 5.38 -7.94
CA TYR A 17 -3.28 6.20 -8.37
C TYR A 17 -2.81 7.40 -9.19
N TRP A 18 -3.71 7.91 -10.02
CA TRP A 18 -3.42 8.98 -10.96
C TRP A 18 -4.23 10.23 -10.66
N ILE A 19 -3.54 11.37 -10.53
CA ILE A 19 -4.19 12.67 -10.35
C ILE A 19 -3.55 13.67 -11.31
N LYS A 20 -4.37 14.29 -12.17
CA LYS A 20 -3.93 15.32 -13.12
C LYS A 20 -2.73 14.88 -13.98
N GLY A 21 -2.74 13.63 -14.45
CA GLY A 21 -1.68 13.05 -15.28
C GLY A 21 -0.38 12.73 -14.53
N LYS A 22 -0.37 12.84 -13.19
CA LYS A 22 0.75 12.41 -12.34
C LYS A 22 0.42 11.08 -11.69
N THR A 23 1.45 10.25 -11.53
CA THR A 23 1.36 8.95 -10.86
C THR A 23 1.83 9.09 -9.42
N TYR A 24 1.05 8.53 -8.50
CA TYR A 24 1.33 8.48 -7.09
C TYR A 24 1.26 7.04 -6.59
N PHE A 25 2.01 6.77 -5.53
CA PHE A 25 2.08 5.47 -4.88
C PHE A 25 1.69 5.61 -3.42
N TYR A 26 0.86 4.71 -2.93
CA TYR A 26 0.72 4.48 -1.50
C TYR A 26 1.73 3.43 -1.05
N GLY A 27 2.72 3.88 -0.30
CA GLY A 27 3.76 3.04 0.27
C GLY A 27 3.55 2.84 1.78
N LEU A 28 3.85 1.65 2.27
CA LEU A 28 3.74 1.34 3.70
C LEU A 28 4.99 1.82 4.45
N ILE A 29 4.83 2.78 5.34
CA ILE A 29 5.85 3.20 6.30
C ILE A 29 5.61 2.42 7.60
N LYS A 30 6.68 1.75 8.06
CA LYS A 30 6.66 0.98 9.31
C LYS A 30 6.19 1.85 10.47
N GLU A 31 5.20 1.37 11.23
CA GLU A 31 4.60 2.02 12.41
C GLU A 31 3.81 3.30 12.14
N TYR A 32 3.76 3.78 10.89
CA TYR A 32 3.06 5.02 10.52
C TYR A 32 1.86 4.78 9.60
N GLY A 33 1.82 3.66 8.85
CA GLY A 33 0.73 3.36 7.92
C GLY A 33 1.07 3.69 6.48
N LEU A 34 0.08 4.11 5.70
CA LEU A 34 0.26 4.43 4.29
C LEU A 34 0.65 5.89 4.10
N SER A 35 1.64 6.12 3.24
CA SER A 35 2.06 7.46 2.85
C SER A 35 2.12 7.60 1.34
N VAL A 36 1.95 8.84 0.89
CA VAL A 36 1.91 9.17 -0.54
C VAL A 36 3.31 9.48 -1.04
N PHE A 37 3.72 8.77 -2.09
CA PHE A 37 4.97 9.00 -2.81
C PHE A 37 4.66 9.39 -4.25
N SER A 38 5.27 10.48 -4.72
CA SER A 38 5.18 10.89 -6.12
C SER A 38 6.15 10.06 -6.96
N ALA A 39 5.70 9.49 -8.07
CA ALA A 39 6.56 8.66 -8.94
C ALA A 39 7.79 9.41 -9.48
N ASP A 40 7.71 10.74 -9.59
CA ASP A 40 8.83 11.62 -9.98
C ASP A 40 9.93 11.75 -8.91
N LYS A 41 9.63 11.43 -7.64
CA LYS A 41 10.53 11.65 -6.50
C LYS A 41 11.17 10.38 -5.95
N VAL A 42 10.80 9.22 -6.51
CA VAL A 42 11.24 7.91 -6.02
C VAL A 42 11.73 7.05 -7.19
N GLU A 43 12.62 6.12 -6.90
CA GLU A 43 13.10 5.15 -7.88
C GLU A 43 12.32 3.84 -7.73
N VAL A 44 11.79 3.30 -8.83
CA VAL A 44 11.17 1.97 -8.81
C VAL A 44 12.28 0.93 -8.92
N ILE A 45 12.53 0.20 -7.82
CA ILE A 45 13.57 -0.84 -7.77
C ILE A 45 13.02 -2.24 -8.04
N ASP A 46 11.72 -2.45 -7.81
CA ASP A 46 11.00 -3.66 -8.17
C ASP A 46 9.63 -3.28 -8.76
N PRO A 47 9.41 -3.45 -10.07
CA PRO A 47 8.18 -2.99 -10.73
C PRO A 47 7.01 -3.99 -10.59
N THR A 48 7.23 -5.16 -10.00
CA THR A 48 6.22 -6.23 -9.98
C THR A 48 5.28 -6.05 -8.80
N ILE A 49 3.97 -5.91 -9.05
CA ILE A 49 2.96 -6.01 -8.00
C ILE A 49 2.43 -7.44 -7.95
N SER A 50 2.35 -8.01 -6.75
CA SER A 50 1.80 -9.36 -6.50
C SER A 50 0.81 -9.28 -5.34
N GLY A 51 -0.31 -10.00 -5.46
CA GLY A 51 -1.43 -9.95 -4.52
C GLY A 51 -2.76 -9.69 -5.23
N ASP A 52 -3.83 -9.55 -4.46
CA ASP A 52 -5.16 -9.21 -4.98
C ASP A 52 -5.30 -7.68 -5.11
N PHE A 53 -5.29 -7.16 -6.34
CA PHE A 53 -5.48 -5.73 -6.62
C PHE A 53 -6.75 -5.50 -7.44
N ILE A 54 -7.44 -4.42 -7.15
CA ILE A 54 -8.64 -3.99 -7.89
C ILE A 54 -8.44 -2.59 -8.44
N PHE A 55 -9.11 -2.32 -9.56
CA PHE A 55 -9.25 -0.97 -10.06
C PHE A 55 -10.38 -0.26 -9.29
N PHE A 56 -10.07 0.88 -8.68
CA PHE A 56 -11.02 1.68 -7.91
C PHE A 56 -10.78 3.16 -8.23
N GLU A 57 -11.84 3.85 -8.67
CA GLU A 57 -11.80 5.22 -9.19
C GLU A 57 -10.75 5.42 -10.29
N ASP A 58 -9.66 6.12 -10.00
CA ASP A 58 -8.52 6.39 -10.90
C ASP A 58 -7.23 5.79 -10.32
N GLY A 59 -7.33 4.57 -9.79
CA GLY A 59 -6.18 3.87 -9.22
C GLY A 59 -6.34 2.36 -9.16
N ILE A 60 -5.22 1.70 -8.93
CA ILE A 60 -5.10 0.29 -8.63
C ILE A 60 -4.76 0.18 -7.15
N PHE A 61 -5.66 -0.41 -6.38
CA PHE A 61 -5.53 -0.53 -4.93
C PHE A 61 -5.46 -1.99 -4.54
N PHE A 62 -4.66 -2.28 -3.52
CA PHE A 62 -4.68 -3.56 -2.86
C PHE A 62 -6.08 -3.79 -2.28
N LYS A 63 -6.73 -4.87 -2.70
CA LYS A 63 -8.15 -5.13 -2.50
C LYS A 63 -8.60 -5.01 -1.04
N PRO A 64 -7.86 -5.50 -0.03
CA PRO A 64 -8.25 -5.34 1.37
C PRO A 64 -8.40 -3.88 1.81
N LEU A 65 -7.63 -2.95 1.24
CA LEU A 65 -7.74 -1.52 1.59
C LEU A 65 -9.14 -0.97 1.31
N ILE A 66 -9.76 -1.43 0.22
CA ILE A 66 -11.08 -1.00 -0.22
C ILE A 66 -12.18 -1.88 0.39
N ALA A 67 -11.96 -3.20 0.41
CA ALA A 67 -12.95 -4.16 0.90
C ALA A 67 -13.23 -3.97 2.40
N GLU A 68 -12.18 -3.78 3.21
CA GLU A 68 -12.29 -3.57 4.66
C GLU A 68 -12.48 -2.08 5.04
N ARG A 69 -12.49 -1.18 4.05
CA ARG A 69 -12.62 0.28 4.24
C ARG A 69 -11.59 0.90 5.18
N ILE A 70 -10.38 0.35 5.18
CA ILE A 70 -9.28 0.76 6.06
C ILE A 70 -8.37 1.83 5.42
N LEU A 71 -8.61 2.23 4.18
CA LEU A 71 -7.72 3.14 3.44
C LEU A 71 -7.54 4.50 4.14
N ASP A 72 -8.63 5.19 4.46
CA ASP A 72 -8.60 6.52 5.08
C ASP A 72 -7.89 6.46 6.44
N ASP A 73 -8.34 5.58 7.33
CA ASP A 73 -7.76 5.43 8.69
C ASP A 73 -6.26 5.06 8.63
N LEU A 74 -5.85 4.23 7.67
CA LEU A 74 -4.44 3.84 7.50
C LEU A 74 -3.57 4.97 6.93
N VAL A 75 -4.15 5.89 6.16
CA VAL A 75 -3.48 7.11 5.68
C VAL A 75 -3.41 8.16 6.79
N GLU A 76 -4.41 8.22 7.67
CA GLU A 76 -4.40 9.05 8.88
C GLU A 76 -3.43 8.55 9.96
N GLY A 77 -2.90 7.33 9.79
CA GLY A 77 -1.93 6.74 10.70
C GLY A 77 -2.56 6.15 11.96
N ASP A 78 -3.82 5.71 11.87
CA ASP A 78 -4.50 5.05 12.97
C ASP A 78 -3.79 3.73 13.34
N PRO A 79 -3.34 3.58 14.61
CA PRO A 79 -2.57 2.41 15.02
C PRO A 79 -3.38 1.12 15.05
N GLU A 80 -4.69 1.17 15.32
CA GLU A 80 -5.54 -0.04 15.33
C GLU A 80 -5.69 -0.59 13.91
N THR A 81 -5.96 0.30 12.96
CA THR A 81 -6.05 0.01 11.54
C THR A 81 -4.72 -0.47 10.96
N TYR A 82 -3.59 0.13 11.37
CA TYR A 82 -2.26 -0.36 11.01
C TYR A 82 -2.05 -1.81 11.44
N ASN A 83 -2.38 -2.15 12.69
CA ASN A 83 -2.23 -3.52 13.17
C ASN A 83 -3.11 -4.50 12.37
N CYS A 84 -4.37 -4.12 12.10
CA CYS A 84 -5.28 -4.90 11.27
C CYS A 84 -4.69 -5.13 9.86
N PHE A 85 -4.14 -4.08 9.23
CA PHE A 85 -3.51 -4.18 7.92
C PHE A 85 -2.30 -5.13 7.92
N ILE A 86 -1.45 -5.06 8.96
CA ILE A 86 -0.32 -5.98 9.11
C ILE A 86 -0.79 -7.43 9.28
N GLU A 87 -1.91 -7.67 9.97
CA GLU A 87 -2.50 -9.01 10.06
C GLU A 87 -3.00 -9.51 8.71
N ILE A 88 -3.69 -8.67 7.94
CA ILE A 88 -4.11 -9.00 6.57
C ILE A 88 -2.90 -9.39 5.70
N LEU A 89 -1.82 -8.61 5.75
CA LEU A 89 -0.61 -8.93 4.98
C LEU A 89 0.03 -10.24 5.41
N LYS A 90 0.02 -10.56 6.72
CA LYS A 90 0.50 -11.85 7.23
C LYS A 90 -0.38 -13.01 6.74
N MET A 91 -1.69 -12.79 6.60
CA MET A 91 -2.63 -13.77 6.09
C MET A 91 -2.52 -13.97 4.59
N GLU A 92 -2.28 -12.92 3.80
CA GLU A 92 -2.04 -13.08 2.35
C GLU A 92 -0.67 -13.72 2.05
N GLY A 93 0.34 -13.43 2.89
CA GLY A 93 1.64 -14.11 2.84
C GLY A 93 1.62 -15.55 3.35
N ARG A 94 0.58 -15.93 4.10
CA ARG A 94 0.31 -17.31 4.52
C ARG A 94 -0.77 -17.89 3.62
N THR A 95 -0.36 -18.72 2.67
CA THR A 95 -1.27 -19.79 2.24
C THR A 95 -1.67 -20.55 3.51
N ASP A 96 -2.93 -20.36 3.94
CA ASP A 96 -3.54 -20.88 5.18
C ASP A 96 -3.27 -20.07 6.47
N SER A 97 -4.21 -19.22 6.86
CA SER A 97 -5.08 -19.47 8.03
C SER A 97 -6.12 -18.36 8.21
N SER A 98 -7.38 -18.78 8.30
CA SER A 98 -8.61 -17.98 8.48
C SER A 98 -8.61 -17.13 9.75
N CYS A 99 -8.92 -15.84 9.63
CA CYS A 99 -9.33 -14.99 10.75
C CYS A 99 -10.80 -15.27 11.10
N HIS A 100 -11.09 -15.44 12.39
CA HIS A 100 -12.41 -15.64 12.98
C HIS A 100 -12.70 -14.47 13.92
#